data_AF-K3WZ88-F1
#
_entry.id   AF-K3WZ88-F1
#
_cell.length_a   1.000
_cell.length_b   1.000
_cell.length_c   1.000
_cell.angle_alpha   90.00
_cell.angle_beta   90.00
_cell.angle_gamma   90.00
#
_symmetry.space_group_name_H-M   'P 1'
#
loop_
_entity.id
_entity.type
_entity.pdbx_description
1 polymer ?
#
loop_
_entity_poly.entity_id
_entity_poly.type
_entity_poly.pdbx_seq_one_letter_code
_entity_poly.pdbx_strand_id
1 'polypeptide(L)'
;MPESPSPPAMESSPMDVDSTTPSTSLPRTVRDAPSRHVHDHGVNHHGAVPPSRPLLSVFDWDDTLCPSFWLYRNGFLASHGLVHGHESELKAHNAIALSERDRVRFSHFEDQVLRVLQLAMQMGPVFIITAATLQWVDACAANFLPRVQALLKQKADKVHVVSAREWYQQHNCHHQGDAMAWKTATFDALCAHLQLEKVSRRLQHRIDFVSVGDSVFERDACRQIEKKAPAIVHSKTLKFVEHPSLQELLDQVTLTISIYDRIRNHGGSLDLHITRNTNRQKGDPTLRLLHVDLEKAQHHQHQAAAISYIEQARAIHRMPNYMGAKRSTGTTIRI
;
A
#
# COMPACT_ATOMS: atom_id res chain seq x y z
N MET A 1 -32.05 1.63 -49.62
CA MET A 1 -32.13 2.11 -51.01
C MET A 1 -33.59 2.27 -51.35
N PRO A 2 -34.07 3.48 -51.67
CA PRO A 2 -33.50 4.81 -51.33
C PRO A 2 -33.53 5.02 -49.77
N GLU A 3 -33.55 6.18 -49.10
CA GLU A 3 -33.47 7.62 -49.42
C GLU A 3 -32.42 8.29 -48.50
N SER A 4 -32.22 9.60 -48.63
CA SER A 4 -31.74 10.51 -47.58
C SER A 4 -32.34 11.90 -47.80
N PRO A 5 -32.46 12.73 -46.75
CA PRO A 5 -31.97 14.10 -46.91
C PRO A 5 -31.13 14.59 -45.71
N SER A 6 -30.48 15.73 -45.90
CA SER A 6 -29.72 16.47 -44.87
C SER A 6 -29.97 17.99 -45.04
N PRO A 7 -29.16 18.95 -44.54
CA PRO A 7 -29.62 19.85 -43.48
C PRO A 7 -29.62 21.35 -43.85
N PRO A 8 -30.00 22.23 -42.90
CA PRO A 8 -29.24 23.45 -42.60
C PRO A 8 -28.64 23.38 -41.17
N ALA A 9 -27.46 23.90 -40.82
CA ALA A 9 -26.92 25.26 -40.98
C ALA A 9 -27.74 26.32 -40.22
N MET A 10 -27.23 27.36 -39.56
CA MET A 10 -25.93 27.86 -39.06
C MET A 10 -26.25 29.33 -38.72
N GLU A 11 -25.93 29.84 -37.54
CA GLU A 11 -25.77 31.27 -37.15
C GLU A 11 -25.76 31.35 -35.60
N SER A 12 -25.27 32.39 -34.92
CA SER A 12 -24.03 33.19 -35.03
C SER A 12 -23.94 34.09 -33.78
N SER A 13 -22.73 34.43 -33.29
CA SER A 13 -22.53 35.35 -32.15
C SER A 13 -22.96 36.81 -32.49
N PRO A 14 -23.14 37.74 -31.52
CA PRO A 14 -21.99 38.33 -30.82
C PRO A 14 -22.22 38.73 -29.33
N MET A 15 -21.31 39.57 -28.85
CA MET A 15 -21.01 40.04 -27.48
C MET A 15 -22.05 41.05 -26.95
N ASP A 16 -22.06 41.33 -25.63
CA ASP A 16 -21.47 42.60 -25.17
C ASP A 16 -21.29 42.75 -23.63
N VAL A 17 -20.49 43.78 -23.29
CA VAL A 17 -20.18 44.36 -21.95
C VAL A 17 -21.45 44.94 -21.25
N ASP A 18 -21.50 45.24 -19.95
CA ASP A 18 -20.63 46.19 -19.20
C ASP A 18 -20.69 45.97 -17.66
N SER A 19 -19.90 46.78 -16.94
CA SER A 19 -19.67 46.88 -15.52
C SER A 19 -20.76 47.61 -14.71
N THR A 20 -20.76 47.42 -13.38
CA THR A 20 -20.93 48.52 -12.40
C THR A 20 -20.62 48.07 -10.97
N THR A 21 -20.01 48.97 -10.19
CA THR A 21 -19.92 48.91 -8.72
C THR A 21 -20.81 49.99 -8.10
N PRO A 22 -21.15 49.88 -6.80
CA PRO A 22 -21.19 51.06 -5.95
C PRO A 22 -20.30 50.94 -4.71
N SER A 23 -19.74 52.07 -4.28
CA SER A 23 -18.89 52.20 -3.09
C SER A 23 -19.65 52.76 -1.89
N THR A 24 -19.22 52.41 -0.68
CA THR A 24 -19.53 53.15 0.55
C THR A 24 -18.26 53.26 1.40
N SER A 25 -18.03 54.39 2.08
CA SER A 25 -16.69 54.73 2.57
C SER A 25 -16.62 55.46 3.90
N LEU A 26 -15.60 55.11 4.70
CA LEU A 26 -14.88 55.97 5.67
C LEU A 26 -15.64 56.37 6.96
N PRO A 27 -14.97 56.81 8.07
CA PRO A 27 -13.72 57.60 8.13
C PRO A 27 -12.54 57.09 8.99
N ARG A 28 -11.44 57.88 8.96
CA ARG A 28 -10.11 57.70 9.59
C ARG A 28 -9.99 58.42 10.94
N THR A 29 -9.02 58.00 11.78
CA THR A 29 -7.99 58.87 12.43
C THR A 29 -6.76 58.01 12.81
N VAL A 30 -5.57 58.16 12.19
CA VAL A 30 -4.46 59.12 12.44
C VAL A 30 -3.65 58.89 13.73
N ARG A 31 -2.38 58.45 13.60
CA ARG A 31 -1.14 59.03 14.20
C ARG A 31 0.13 58.26 13.78
N ASP A 32 1.29 58.87 14.00
CA ASP A 32 2.51 58.67 13.18
C ASP A 32 3.71 58.00 13.89
N ALA A 33 4.53 57.30 13.08
CA ALA A 33 6.01 57.23 13.14
C ALA A 33 6.71 56.59 14.37
N PRO A 34 8.04 56.29 14.32
CA PRO A 34 8.99 56.45 13.21
C PRO A 34 9.68 55.14 12.74
N SER A 35 10.36 55.24 11.59
CA SER A 35 11.20 54.18 11.00
C SER A 35 12.51 53.94 11.78
N ARG A 36 13.07 52.72 11.65
CA ARG A 36 14.49 52.43 11.87
C ARG A 36 15.03 51.59 10.71
N HIS A 37 15.90 52.17 9.90
CA HIS A 37 16.71 51.40 8.94
C HIS A 37 17.77 50.58 9.67
N VAL A 38 17.85 49.30 9.34
CA VAL A 38 19.04 48.45 9.50
C VAL A 38 19.23 47.71 8.17
N HIS A 39 20.46 47.40 7.78
CA HIS A 39 20.81 47.14 6.38
C HIS A 39 20.08 45.94 5.74
N ASP A 40 19.65 46.18 4.50
CA ASP A 40 19.44 45.13 3.51
C ASP A 40 20.78 44.49 3.15
N HIS A 41 20.93 43.21 3.48
CA HIS A 41 21.90 42.32 2.86
C HIS A 41 21.13 41.24 2.10
N GLY A 42 20.77 41.58 0.86
CA GLY A 42 20.00 40.74 -0.05
C GLY A 42 20.66 39.41 -0.38
N VAL A 43 20.45 38.41 0.49
CA VAL A 43 20.67 37.01 0.15
C VAL A 43 19.47 36.54 -0.66
N ASN A 44 19.64 36.45 -1.99
CA ASN A 44 18.68 35.80 -2.88
C ASN A 44 18.63 34.29 -2.63
N HIS A 45 18.02 33.90 -1.50
CA HIS A 45 17.49 32.57 -1.31
C HIS A 45 16.29 32.41 -2.25
N HIS A 46 16.57 32.01 -3.49
CA HIS A 46 15.64 31.17 -4.24
C HIS A 46 15.19 30.06 -3.29
N GLY A 47 13.89 30.06 -2.94
CA GLY A 47 13.34 29.18 -1.91
C GLY A 47 13.40 27.72 -2.35
N ALA A 48 14.55 27.09 -2.12
CA ALA A 48 14.73 25.67 -2.36
C ALA A 48 13.72 24.92 -1.48
N VAL A 49 12.74 24.29 -2.13
CA VAL A 49 11.80 23.39 -1.45
C VAL A 49 12.65 22.37 -0.70
N PRO A 50 12.51 22.23 0.64
CA PRO A 50 13.37 21.35 1.41
C PRO A 50 13.26 19.94 0.85
N PRO A 51 14.40 19.23 0.66
CA PRO A 51 14.40 17.94 -0.02
C PRO A 51 13.44 16.99 0.69
N SER A 52 12.44 16.47 -0.04
CA SER A 52 11.43 15.61 0.57
C SER A 52 12.10 14.42 1.24
N ARG A 53 11.69 14.10 2.47
CA ARG A 53 12.30 13.02 3.27
C ARG A 53 12.49 11.76 2.42
N PRO A 54 13.68 11.11 2.46
CA PRO A 54 13.87 9.83 1.80
C PRO A 54 12.83 8.83 2.32
N LEU A 55 12.15 8.14 1.40
CA LEU A 55 11.03 7.25 1.71
C LEU A 55 11.33 5.84 1.20
N LEU A 56 10.90 4.83 1.97
CA LEU A 56 10.96 3.42 1.63
C LEU A 56 9.55 2.83 1.80
N SER A 57 9.03 2.15 0.78
CA SER A 57 7.69 1.58 0.81
C SER A 57 7.72 0.06 0.87
N VAL A 58 7.15 -0.52 1.93
CA VAL A 58 6.81 -1.95 2.01
C VAL A 58 5.29 -2.12 1.92
N PHE A 59 4.87 -3.08 1.10
CA PHE A 59 3.51 -3.61 1.08
C PHE A 59 3.54 -5.10 1.42
N ASP A 60 2.53 -5.63 2.11
CA ASP A 60 2.25 -7.06 2.07
C ASP A 60 1.59 -7.45 0.73
N TRP A 61 1.50 -8.76 0.45
CA TRP A 61 0.80 -9.29 -0.71
C TRP A 61 -0.63 -9.73 -0.36
N ASP A 62 -0.78 -10.54 0.68
CA ASP A 62 -2.00 -11.26 1.03
C ASP A 62 -2.98 -10.34 1.77
N ASP A 63 -4.26 -10.47 1.40
CA ASP A 63 -5.35 -9.56 1.80
C ASP A 63 -5.02 -8.04 1.70
N THR A 64 -4.01 -7.68 0.89
CA THR A 64 -3.39 -6.34 0.82
C THR A 64 -3.26 -5.87 -0.63
N LEU A 65 -2.49 -6.60 -1.46
CA LEU A 65 -2.39 -6.40 -2.92
C LEU A 65 -3.04 -7.55 -3.70
N CYS A 66 -3.39 -8.65 -3.01
CA CYS A 66 -4.09 -9.82 -3.51
C CYS A 66 -5.30 -10.12 -2.60
N PRO A 67 -6.51 -10.37 -3.15
CA PRO A 67 -7.70 -10.69 -2.36
C PRO A 67 -7.72 -12.19 -1.96
N SER A 68 -6.64 -12.68 -1.34
CA SER A 68 -6.40 -14.11 -1.17
C SER A 68 -7.41 -14.81 -0.24
N PHE A 69 -7.87 -14.19 0.84
CA PHE A 69 -8.97 -14.74 1.65
C PHE A 69 -10.29 -14.78 0.88
N TRP A 70 -10.59 -13.76 0.06
CA TRP A 70 -11.80 -13.78 -0.76
C TRP A 70 -11.72 -14.88 -1.84
N LEU A 71 -10.56 -15.05 -2.48
CA LEU A 71 -10.31 -16.14 -3.44
C LEU A 71 -10.42 -17.52 -2.77
N TYR A 72 -9.89 -17.67 -1.56
CA TYR A 72 -10.01 -18.89 -0.76
C TYR A 72 -11.47 -19.21 -0.41
N ARG A 73 -12.17 -18.26 0.21
CA ARG A 73 -13.51 -18.45 0.77
C ARG A 73 -14.56 -18.78 -0.30
N ASN A 74 -14.38 -18.27 -1.52
CA ASN A 74 -15.27 -18.55 -2.66
C ASN A 74 -14.76 -19.72 -3.56
N GLY A 75 -13.69 -20.42 -3.16
CA GLY A 75 -13.23 -21.64 -3.82
C GLY A 75 -12.33 -21.46 -5.06
N PHE A 76 -12.01 -20.22 -5.45
CA PHE A 76 -11.18 -19.95 -6.63
C PHE A 76 -9.76 -20.49 -6.51
N LEU A 77 -9.16 -20.47 -5.31
CA LEU A 77 -7.83 -21.09 -5.12
C LEU A 77 -7.87 -22.61 -5.30
N ALA A 78 -8.97 -23.26 -4.90
CA ALA A 78 -9.17 -24.70 -5.07
C ALA A 78 -9.33 -25.07 -6.56
N SER A 79 -10.15 -24.32 -7.31
CA SER A 79 -10.37 -24.57 -8.74
C SER A 79 -9.13 -24.32 -9.63
N HIS A 80 -8.14 -23.59 -9.12
CA HIS A 80 -6.85 -23.35 -9.79
C HIS A 80 -5.69 -24.19 -9.21
N GLY A 81 -5.97 -25.12 -8.30
CA GLY A 81 -4.96 -26.01 -7.71
C GLY A 81 -3.95 -25.33 -6.76
N LEU A 82 -4.27 -24.14 -6.26
CA LEU A 82 -3.40 -23.32 -5.40
C LEU A 82 -3.54 -23.65 -3.90
N VAL A 83 -4.51 -24.49 -3.52
CA VAL A 83 -4.64 -25.05 -2.17
C VAL A 83 -5.03 -26.53 -2.24
N HIS A 84 -4.57 -27.33 -1.28
CA HIS A 84 -4.79 -28.78 -1.23
C HIS A 84 -5.40 -29.22 0.11
N GLY A 85 -6.36 -30.14 0.05
CA GLY A 85 -7.04 -30.69 1.22
C GLY A 85 -8.43 -31.23 0.90
N HIS A 86 -8.99 -31.99 1.83
CA HIS A 86 -10.22 -32.77 1.63
C HIS A 86 -11.46 -31.90 1.29
N GLU A 87 -11.54 -30.66 1.78
CA GLU A 87 -12.58 -29.70 1.36
C GLU A 87 -12.33 -29.06 -0.02
N SER A 88 -11.05 -28.96 -0.42
CA SER A 88 -10.63 -28.45 -1.73
C SER A 88 -11.11 -29.40 -2.82
N GLU A 89 -10.96 -30.72 -2.60
CA GLU A 89 -11.39 -31.76 -3.53
C GLU A 89 -12.91 -31.75 -3.78
N LEU A 90 -13.74 -31.60 -2.75
CA LEU A 90 -15.20 -31.47 -2.94
C LEU A 90 -15.59 -30.22 -3.74
N LYS A 91 -14.82 -29.13 -3.65
CA LYS A 91 -15.07 -27.87 -4.40
C LYS A 91 -14.45 -27.86 -5.80
N ALA A 92 -13.36 -28.61 -6.02
CA ALA A 92 -12.62 -28.64 -7.29
C ALA A 92 -13.33 -29.42 -8.42
N HIS A 93 -14.39 -30.19 -8.11
CA HIS A 93 -15.16 -30.96 -9.10
C HIS A 93 -15.90 -30.11 -10.16
N ASN A 94 -15.94 -28.79 -10.01
CA ASN A 94 -16.32 -27.87 -11.08
C ASN A 94 -15.31 -26.71 -11.17
N ALA A 95 -14.95 -26.32 -12.39
CA ALA A 95 -14.08 -25.17 -12.63
C ALA A 95 -14.81 -23.86 -12.30
N ILE A 96 -14.68 -23.38 -11.05
CA ILE A 96 -15.29 -22.13 -10.60
C ILE A 96 -14.62 -20.95 -11.31
N ALA A 97 -15.25 -20.45 -12.37
CA ALA A 97 -14.84 -19.26 -13.11
C ALA A 97 -15.38 -17.98 -12.43
N LEU A 98 -14.62 -16.88 -12.50
CA LEU A 98 -15.09 -15.57 -12.02
C LEU A 98 -16.35 -15.15 -12.80
N SER A 99 -17.37 -14.69 -12.06
CA SER A 99 -18.57 -14.06 -12.63
C SER A 99 -18.20 -12.78 -13.37
N GLU A 100 -18.99 -12.34 -14.35
CA GLU A 100 -18.71 -11.09 -15.08
C GLU A 100 -18.66 -9.87 -14.14
N ARG A 101 -19.56 -9.84 -13.15
CA ARG A 101 -19.54 -8.83 -12.09
C ARG A 101 -18.23 -8.82 -11.31
N ASP A 102 -17.67 -10.00 -11.02
CA ASP A 102 -16.40 -10.09 -10.29
C ASP A 102 -15.20 -9.82 -11.20
N ARG A 103 -15.24 -10.17 -12.50
CA ARG A 103 -14.20 -9.77 -13.48
C ARG A 103 -14.05 -8.26 -13.56
N VAL A 104 -15.16 -7.52 -13.63
CA VAL A 104 -15.16 -6.05 -13.58
C VAL A 104 -14.56 -5.54 -12.27
N ARG A 105 -14.90 -6.15 -11.13
CA ARG A 105 -14.35 -5.77 -9.81
C ARG A 105 -12.86 -6.08 -9.67
N PHE A 106 -12.38 -7.20 -10.21
CA PHE A 106 -10.96 -7.53 -10.28
C PHE A 106 -10.21 -6.54 -11.19
N SER A 107 -10.76 -6.17 -12.34
CA SER A 107 -10.15 -5.16 -13.23
C SER A 107 -9.95 -3.82 -12.51
N HIS A 108 -10.98 -3.33 -11.81
CA HIS A 108 -10.89 -2.11 -11.00
C HIS A 108 -9.95 -2.26 -9.80
N PHE A 109 -9.84 -3.45 -9.21
CA PHE A 109 -8.87 -3.73 -8.15
C PHE A 109 -7.43 -3.71 -8.67
N GLU A 110 -7.16 -4.32 -9.83
CA GLU A 110 -5.88 -4.20 -10.52
C GLU A 110 -5.55 -2.74 -10.83
N ASP A 111 -6.51 -1.92 -11.28
CA ASP A 111 -6.28 -0.48 -11.51
C ASP A 111 -5.75 0.23 -10.24
N GLN A 112 -6.29 -0.09 -9.06
CA GLN A 112 -5.81 0.53 -7.81
C GLN A 112 -4.48 -0.07 -7.33
N VAL A 113 -4.26 -1.39 -7.46
CA VAL A 113 -2.98 -2.03 -7.12
C VAL A 113 -1.84 -1.49 -8.00
N LEU A 114 -2.08 -1.36 -9.30
CA LEU A 114 -1.15 -0.72 -10.24
C LEU A 114 -0.89 0.74 -9.82
N ARG A 115 -1.94 1.50 -9.50
CA ARG A 115 -1.83 2.92 -9.14
C ARG A 115 -1.09 3.16 -7.82
N VAL A 116 -1.30 2.34 -6.78
CA VAL A 116 -0.60 2.49 -5.50
C VAL A 116 0.88 2.14 -5.61
N LEU A 117 1.21 1.08 -6.36
CA LEU A 117 2.61 0.72 -6.64
C LEU A 117 3.30 1.79 -7.48
N GLN A 118 2.66 2.29 -8.55
CA GLN A 118 3.19 3.37 -9.38
C GLN A 118 3.38 4.69 -8.60
N LEU A 119 2.52 4.98 -7.62
CA LEU A 119 2.64 6.15 -6.76
C LEU A 119 3.82 6.00 -5.78
N ALA A 120 3.97 4.83 -5.15
CA ALA A 120 5.09 4.52 -4.28
C ALA A 120 6.45 4.58 -5.02
N MET A 121 6.51 4.04 -6.26
CA MET A 121 7.69 4.08 -7.13
C MET A 121 8.15 5.50 -7.52
N GLN A 122 7.29 6.52 -7.38
CA GLN A 122 7.64 7.93 -7.59
C GLN A 122 8.21 8.60 -6.33
N MET A 123 8.12 7.94 -5.17
CA MET A 123 8.56 8.48 -3.88
C MET A 123 9.82 7.79 -3.35
N GLY A 124 10.04 6.52 -3.68
CA GLY A 124 11.21 5.76 -3.26
C GLY A 124 11.23 4.31 -3.74
N PRO A 125 12.15 3.47 -3.21
CA PRO A 125 12.18 2.03 -3.46
C PRO A 125 10.91 1.35 -2.94
N VAL A 126 10.41 0.35 -3.68
CA VAL A 126 9.20 -0.39 -3.31
C VAL A 126 9.51 -1.87 -3.14
N PHE A 127 9.04 -2.45 -2.04
CA PHE A 127 9.16 -3.88 -1.72
C PHE A 127 7.78 -4.47 -1.44
N ILE A 128 7.56 -5.70 -1.89
CA ILE A 128 6.40 -6.53 -1.53
C ILE A 128 6.92 -7.66 -0.66
N ILE A 129 6.57 -7.69 0.62
CA ILE A 129 7.17 -8.60 1.61
C ILE A 129 6.09 -9.50 2.24
N THR A 130 5.85 -10.64 1.58
CA THR A 130 4.86 -11.65 2.01
C THR A 130 5.43 -12.66 3.00
N ALA A 131 4.57 -13.25 3.82
CA ALA A 131 4.85 -14.44 4.63
C ALA A 131 4.56 -15.77 3.90
N ALA A 132 3.98 -15.73 2.69
CA ALA A 132 3.87 -16.85 1.77
C ALA A 132 5.17 -17.05 0.96
N THR A 133 5.18 -17.97 -0.02
CA THR A 133 6.34 -18.20 -0.92
C THR A 133 6.33 -17.24 -2.12
N LEU A 134 7.48 -17.05 -2.78
CA LEU A 134 7.53 -16.33 -4.06
C LEU A 134 6.65 -17.01 -5.13
N GLN A 135 6.60 -18.35 -5.13
CA GLN A 135 5.73 -19.12 -6.04
C GLN A 135 4.24 -18.79 -5.84
N TRP A 136 3.80 -18.57 -4.60
CA TRP A 136 2.42 -18.16 -4.30
C TRP A 136 2.09 -16.79 -4.90
N VAL A 137 2.98 -15.81 -4.76
CA VAL A 137 2.83 -14.48 -5.39
C VAL A 137 2.71 -14.61 -6.90
N ASP A 138 3.66 -15.31 -7.53
CA ASP A 138 3.68 -15.52 -8.98
C ASP A 138 2.40 -16.21 -9.49
N ALA A 139 1.90 -17.23 -8.76
CA ALA A 139 0.73 -18.01 -9.14
C ALA A 139 -0.59 -17.26 -8.90
N CYS A 140 -0.75 -16.55 -7.78
CA CYS A 140 -1.92 -15.69 -7.54
C CYS A 140 -1.98 -14.57 -8.58
N ALA A 141 -0.84 -13.92 -8.87
CA ALA A 141 -0.77 -12.88 -9.88
C ALA A 141 -1.04 -13.43 -11.29
N ALA A 142 -0.56 -14.62 -11.64
CA ALA A 142 -0.83 -15.27 -12.94
C ALA A 142 -2.33 -15.49 -13.19
N ASN A 143 -3.05 -15.98 -12.19
CA ASN A 143 -4.45 -16.43 -12.35
C ASN A 143 -5.47 -15.32 -12.12
N PHE A 144 -5.19 -14.33 -11.27
CA PHE A 144 -6.19 -13.36 -10.82
C PHE A 144 -5.79 -11.89 -10.99
N LEU A 145 -4.51 -11.57 -11.16
CA LEU A 145 -4.00 -10.19 -11.28
C LEU A 145 -2.96 -10.06 -12.42
N PRO A 146 -3.29 -10.42 -13.68
CA PRO A 146 -2.31 -10.55 -14.76
C PRO A 146 -1.63 -9.22 -15.15
N ARG A 147 -2.30 -8.07 -14.99
CA ARG A 147 -1.73 -6.74 -15.25
C ARG A 147 -0.76 -6.37 -14.13
N VAL A 148 -1.08 -6.72 -12.88
CA VAL A 148 -0.14 -6.59 -11.75
C VAL A 148 1.08 -7.49 -11.98
N GLN A 149 0.90 -8.74 -12.41
CA GLN A 149 2.02 -9.63 -12.74
C GLN A 149 2.92 -9.05 -13.85
N ALA A 150 2.31 -8.44 -14.88
CA ALA A 150 3.04 -7.75 -15.93
C ALA A 150 3.84 -6.55 -15.39
N LEU A 151 3.28 -5.75 -14.47
CA LEU A 151 4.00 -4.65 -13.82
C LEU A 151 5.20 -5.17 -13.01
N LEU A 152 5.01 -6.18 -12.17
CA LEU A 152 6.09 -6.75 -11.34
C LEU A 152 7.24 -7.29 -12.19
N LYS A 153 6.94 -7.96 -13.31
CA LYS A 153 7.95 -8.44 -14.27
C LYS A 153 8.63 -7.30 -15.04
N GLN A 154 7.89 -6.26 -15.42
CA GLN A 154 8.43 -5.11 -16.16
C GLN A 154 9.19 -4.10 -15.27
N LYS A 155 9.01 -4.16 -13.94
CA LYS A 155 9.55 -3.22 -12.94
C LYS A 155 10.32 -3.90 -11.81
N ALA A 156 10.91 -5.08 -12.07
CA ALA A 156 11.76 -5.79 -11.11
C ALA A 156 12.99 -4.97 -10.63
N ASP A 157 13.33 -3.89 -11.35
CA ASP A 157 14.33 -2.87 -11.00
C ASP A 157 13.85 -1.85 -9.94
N LYS A 158 12.55 -1.81 -9.62
CA LYS A 158 11.92 -0.81 -8.73
C LYS A 158 10.89 -1.36 -7.74
N VAL A 159 10.30 -2.51 -8.04
CA VAL A 159 9.36 -3.24 -7.18
C VAL A 159 9.92 -4.62 -6.93
N HIS A 160 10.40 -4.86 -5.71
CA HIS A 160 11.13 -6.07 -5.35
C HIS A 160 10.23 -6.98 -4.52
N VAL A 161 9.92 -8.19 -5.03
CA VAL A 161 9.10 -9.17 -4.31
C VAL A 161 10.02 -10.05 -3.45
N VAL A 162 9.68 -10.19 -2.17
CA VAL A 162 10.45 -10.95 -1.17
C VAL A 162 9.50 -11.84 -0.39
N SER A 163 9.80 -13.14 -0.32
CA SER A 163 9.22 -13.99 0.72
C SER A 163 10.04 -13.85 1.99
N ALA A 164 9.45 -13.25 3.03
CA ALA A 164 10.05 -13.18 4.35
C ALA A 164 10.27 -14.58 4.94
N ARG A 165 9.36 -15.51 4.63
CA ARG A 165 9.43 -16.93 5.04
C ARG A 165 10.63 -17.64 4.43
N GLU A 166 10.77 -17.58 3.10
CA GLU A 166 11.85 -18.27 2.39
C GLU A 166 13.21 -17.62 2.70
N TRP A 167 13.25 -16.29 2.84
CA TRP A 167 14.45 -15.57 3.29
C TRP A 167 14.87 -16.00 4.70
N TYR A 168 13.95 -16.01 5.67
CA TYR A 168 14.24 -16.43 7.06
C TYR A 168 14.72 -17.88 7.13
N GLN A 169 14.11 -18.78 6.35
CA GLN A 169 14.50 -20.19 6.28
C GLN A 169 15.89 -20.41 5.66
N GLN A 170 16.30 -19.57 4.69
CA GLN A 170 17.62 -19.65 4.07
C GLN A 170 18.77 -19.14 4.95
N HIS A 171 18.49 -18.21 5.88
CA HIS A 171 19.52 -17.55 6.70
C HIS A 171 19.77 -18.23 8.06
N ASN A 172 19.58 -19.55 8.14
CA ASN A 172 19.94 -20.41 9.27
C ASN A 172 19.40 -19.99 10.65
N CYS A 173 18.25 -19.31 10.69
CA CYS A 173 17.47 -19.23 11.91
C CYS A 173 17.01 -20.66 12.29
N HIS A 174 17.71 -21.32 13.22
CA HIS A 174 17.59 -22.76 13.53
C HIS A 174 16.21 -23.25 14.05
N HIS A 175 15.20 -22.39 14.07
CA HIS A 175 13.86 -22.65 14.58
C HIS A 175 12.84 -22.32 13.50
N GLN A 176 11.70 -23.02 13.47
CA GLN A 176 10.55 -22.57 12.69
C GLN A 176 10.00 -21.29 13.33
N GLY A 177 10.46 -20.14 12.85
CA GLY A 177 9.90 -18.84 13.22
C GLY A 177 8.45 -18.72 12.76
N ASP A 178 7.72 -17.77 13.34
CA ASP A 178 6.40 -17.35 12.87
C ASP A 178 6.50 -16.17 11.90
N ALA A 179 5.36 -15.68 11.39
CA ALA A 179 5.34 -14.54 10.47
C ALA A 179 5.85 -13.23 11.10
N MET A 180 5.76 -13.06 12.42
CA MET A 180 6.37 -11.91 13.12
C MET A 180 7.90 -11.98 13.05
N ALA A 181 8.48 -13.15 13.34
CA ALA A 181 9.92 -13.38 13.25
C ALA A 181 10.42 -13.24 11.80
N TRP A 182 9.70 -13.81 10.83
CA TRP A 182 10.02 -13.71 9.40
C TRP A 182 10.07 -12.25 8.95
N LYS A 183 9.00 -11.47 9.18
CA LYS A 183 8.94 -10.07 8.75
C LYS A 183 9.92 -9.18 9.52
N THR A 184 10.07 -9.37 10.83
CA THR A 184 11.02 -8.57 11.64
C THR A 184 12.45 -8.74 11.13
N ALA A 185 12.92 -9.97 10.91
CA ALA A 185 14.28 -10.22 10.43
C ALA A 185 14.48 -9.78 8.96
N THR A 186 13.46 -9.94 8.12
CA THR A 186 13.51 -9.46 6.73
C THR A 186 13.55 -7.92 6.65
N PHE A 187 12.84 -7.23 7.55
CA PHE A 187 12.89 -5.77 7.64
C PHE A 187 14.25 -5.28 8.18
N ASP A 188 14.85 -5.97 9.15
CA ASP A 188 16.22 -5.69 9.63
C ASP A 188 17.24 -5.84 8.49
N ALA A 189 17.16 -6.95 7.74
CA ALA A 189 18.02 -7.22 6.59
C ALA A 189 17.86 -6.18 5.47
N LEU A 190 16.62 -5.78 5.17
CA LEU A 190 16.32 -4.71 4.23
C LEU A 190 16.97 -3.38 4.66
N CYS A 191 16.93 -3.05 5.95
CA CYS A 191 17.57 -1.85 6.49
C CYS A 191 19.11 -1.88 6.33
N ALA A 192 19.71 -3.05 6.51
CA ALA A 192 21.14 -3.26 6.32
C ALA A 192 21.54 -3.18 4.83
N HIS A 193 20.80 -3.86 3.94
CA HIS A 193 21.02 -3.89 2.49
C HIS A 193 20.94 -2.49 1.86
N LEU A 194 19.89 -1.72 2.20
CA LEU A 194 19.72 -0.34 1.77
C LEU A 194 20.64 0.65 2.52
N GLN A 195 21.42 0.17 3.49
CA GLN A 195 22.40 0.94 4.28
C GLN A 195 21.78 2.21 4.89
N LEU A 196 20.57 2.08 5.46
CA LEU A 196 19.72 3.20 5.87
C LEU A 196 20.41 4.20 6.80
N GLU A 197 21.29 3.74 7.70
CA GLU A 197 22.12 4.59 8.56
C GLU A 197 23.03 5.53 7.75
N LYS A 198 23.70 5.01 6.71
CA LYS A 198 24.58 5.79 5.83
C LYS A 198 23.76 6.75 4.95
N VAL A 199 22.60 6.31 4.47
CA VAL A 199 21.68 7.15 3.69
C VAL A 199 21.17 8.32 4.53
N SER A 200 20.71 8.05 5.76
CA SER A 200 20.26 9.06 6.71
C SER A 200 21.37 10.05 7.08
N ARG A 201 22.57 9.55 7.43
CA ARG A 201 23.75 10.39 7.72
C ARG A 201 24.16 11.25 6.52
N ARG A 202 24.11 10.71 5.28
CA ARG A 202 24.46 11.46 4.06
C ARG A 202 23.42 12.53 3.71
N LEU A 203 22.16 12.30 4.02
CA LEU A 203 21.05 13.22 3.72
C LEU A 203 20.70 14.16 4.89
N GLN A 204 21.29 13.98 6.08
CA GLN A 204 20.98 14.69 7.32
C GLN A 204 19.48 14.65 7.70
N HIS A 205 18.79 13.58 7.29
CA HIS A 205 17.36 13.38 7.50
C HIS A 205 17.07 11.93 7.89
N ARG A 206 16.01 11.72 8.69
CA ARG A 206 15.42 10.40 8.91
C ARG A 206 14.74 9.89 7.64
N ILE A 207 14.65 8.57 7.54
CA ILE A 207 14.01 7.85 6.45
C ILE A 207 12.60 7.46 6.87
N ASP A 208 11.61 7.82 6.05
CA ASP A 208 10.22 7.45 6.22
C ASP A 208 10.03 6.00 5.75
N PHE A 209 9.97 5.05 6.69
CA PHE A 209 9.67 3.65 6.41
C PHE A 209 8.14 3.50 6.43
N VAL A 210 7.53 3.49 5.25
CA VAL A 210 6.10 3.23 5.06
C VAL A 210 5.87 1.72 4.99
N SER A 211 4.90 1.22 5.75
CA SER A 211 4.52 -0.20 5.74
C SER A 211 3.00 -0.34 5.69
N VAL A 212 2.49 -1.01 4.66
CA VAL A 212 1.06 -1.21 4.40
C VAL A 212 0.75 -2.70 4.34
N GLY A 213 -0.27 -3.16 5.08
CA GLY A 213 -0.68 -4.56 5.07
C GLY A 213 -1.84 -4.85 6.01
N ASP A 214 -2.48 -6.01 5.88
CA ASP A 214 -3.61 -6.40 6.73
C ASP A 214 -3.20 -6.87 8.11
N SER A 215 -2.00 -7.41 8.29
CA SER A 215 -1.62 -8.04 9.55
C SER A 215 -0.90 -7.09 10.51
N VAL A 216 -0.93 -7.44 11.79
CA VAL A 216 -0.12 -6.79 12.83
C VAL A 216 1.38 -7.02 12.65
N PHE A 217 1.79 -8.05 11.89
CA PHE A 217 3.20 -8.45 11.76
C PHE A 217 4.05 -7.40 11.04
N GLU A 218 3.62 -6.91 9.89
CA GLU A 218 4.28 -5.83 9.13
C GLU A 218 4.21 -4.48 9.86
N ARG A 219 3.08 -4.20 10.55
CA ARG A 219 2.95 -3.02 11.40
C ARG A 219 4.02 -3.02 12.50
N ASP A 220 4.12 -4.12 13.25
CA ASP A 220 4.99 -4.21 14.41
C ASP A 220 6.45 -4.49 14.03
N ALA A 221 6.73 -5.11 12.88
CA ALA A 221 8.06 -5.14 12.28
C ALA A 221 8.54 -3.72 11.92
N CYS A 222 7.70 -2.92 11.23
CA CYS A 222 8.02 -1.53 10.89
C CYS A 222 8.29 -0.68 12.15
N ARG A 223 7.42 -0.79 13.17
CA ARG A 223 7.58 -0.07 14.44
C ARG A 223 8.77 -0.56 15.27
N GLN A 224 9.23 -1.80 15.09
CA GLN A 224 10.48 -2.29 15.67
C GLN A 224 11.72 -1.67 15.02
N ILE A 225 11.73 -1.38 13.73
CA ILE A 225 12.85 -0.69 13.07
C ILE A 225 13.08 0.69 13.69
N GLU A 226 12.01 1.48 13.90
CA GLU A 226 12.13 2.77 14.57
C GLU A 226 12.59 2.62 16.03
N LYS A 227 12.10 1.62 16.79
CA LYS A 227 12.58 1.35 18.16
C LYS A 227 14.07 1.01 18.21
N LYS A 228 14.60 0.30 17.20
CA LYS A 228 16.02 -0.07 17.09
C LYS A 228 16.89 1.11 16.64
N ALA A 229 16.38 1.95 15.73
CA ALA A 229 17.13 3.04 15.10
C ALA A 229 16.35 4.37 15.07
N PRO A 230 15.95 4.92 16.24
CA PRO A 230 15.04 6.06 16.31
C PRO A 230 15.66 7.36 15.77
N ALA A 231 16.99 7.45 15.68
CA ALA A 231 17.68 8.58 15.05
C ALA A 231 17.68 8.51 13.50
N ILE A 232 17.35 7.35 12.91
CA ILE A 232 17.53 7.03 11.49
C ILE A 232 16.18 6.89 10.75
N VAL A 233 15.15 6.36 11.42
CA VAL A 233 13.87 5.98 10.79
C VAL A 233 12.67 6.64 11.49
N HIS A 234 11.65 6.98 10.71
CA HIS A 234 10.26 7.13 11.18
C HIS A 234 9.44 5.96 10.64
N SER A 235 8.76 5.22 11.51
CA SER A 235 7.79 4.19 11.11
C SER A 235 6.47 4.87 10.73
N LYS A 236 5.92 4.51 9.58
CA LYS A 236 4.66 5.05 9.05
C LYS A 236 3.77 3.91 8.59
N THR A 237 3.00 3.35 9.52
CA THR A 237 2.19 2.14 9.28
C THR A 237 0.76 2.47 8.84
N LEU A 238 0.22 1.65 7.93
CA LEU A 238 -1.18 1.63 7.54
C LEU A 238 -1.71 0.19 7.57
N LYS A 239 -2.34 -0.19 8.67
CA LYS A 239 -2.90 -1.53 8.91
C LYS A 239 -4.31 -1.63 8.34
N PHE A 240 -4.53 -2.54 7.39
CA PHE A 240 -5.83 -2.86 6.81
C PHE A 240 -6.68 -3.73 7.75
N VAL A 241 -7.95 -3.94 7.42
CA VAL A 241 -8.83 -4.91 8.09
C VAL A 241 -8.49 -6.32 7.60
N GLU A 242 -8.25 -7.24 8.55
CA GLU A 242 -8.04 -8.66 8.26
C GLU A 242 -9.28 -9.28 7.60
N HIS A 243 -9.05 -10.26 6.73
CA HIS A 243 -10.10 -10.98 6.00
C HIS A 243 -11.09 -10.03 5.29
N PRO A 244 -10.64 -9.13 4.40
CA PRO A 244 -11.50 -8.22 3.68
C PRO A 244 -12.37 -8.96 2.66
N SER A 245 -13.57 -8.47 2.43
CA SER A 245 -14.28 -8.72 1.18
C SER A 245 -13.57 -8.02 0.02
N LEU A 246 -13.71 -8.51 -1.21
CA LEU A 246 -13.15 -7.86 -2.40
C LEU A 246 -13.56 -6.38 -2.55
N GLN A 247 -14.70 -5.95 -1.98
CA GLN A 247 -15.05 -4.54 -1.94
C GLN A 247 -14.24 -3.78 -0.89
N GLU A 248 -14.18 -4.28 0.35
CA GLU A 248 -13.36 -3.66 1.40
C GLU A 248 -11.90 -3.54 0.96
N LEU A 249 -11.32 -4.55 0.30
CA LEU A 249 -9.94 -4.45 -0.16
C LEU A 249 -9.73 -3.39 -1.26
N LEU A 250 -10.66 -3.29 -2.22
CA LEU A 250 -10.69 -2.20 -3.20
C LEU A 250 -10.81 -0.83 -2.53
N ASP A 251 -11.71 -0.69 -1.55
CA ASP A 251 -11.91 0.54 -0.78
C ASP A 251 -10.62 0.93 0.00
N GLN A 252 -9.88 -0.05 0.54
CA GLN A 252 -8.63 0.16 1.29
C GLN A 252 -7.46 0.59 0.42
N VAL A 253 -7.26 -0.04 -0.74
CA VAL A 253 -6.21 0.39 -1.68
C VAL A 253 -6.54 1.78 -2.25
N THR A 254 -7.82 2.05 -2.55
CA THR A 254 -8.30 3.38 -2.96
C THR A 254 -8.03 4.44 -1.89
N LEU A 255 -8.36 4.14 -0.62
CA LEU A 255 -8.07 5.03 0.52
C LEU A 255 -6.57 5.28 0.66
N THR A 256 -5.75 4.23 0.55
CA THR A 256 -4.28 4.31 0.61
C THR A 256 -3.73 5.29 -0.42
N ILE A 257 -4.18 5.22 -1.67
CA ILE A 257 -3.82 6.16 -2.75
C ILE A 257 -4.19 7.60 -2.34
N SER A 258 -5.41 7.81 -1.83
CA SER A 258 -5.92 9.15 -1.46
C SER A 258 -5.17 9.80 -0.27
N ILE A 259 -4.52 9.00 0.58
CA ILE A 259 -3.78 9.50 1.76
C ILE A 259 -2.27 9.38 1.61
N TYR A 260 -1.74 8.84 0.51
CA TYR A 260 -0.32 8.52 0.37
C TYR A 260 0.57 9.77 0.48
N ASP A 261 0.17 10.89 -0.13
CA ASP A 261 0.86 12.18 0.03
C ASP A 261 0.76 12.74 1.45
N ARG A 262 -0.29 12.41 2.21
CA ARG A 262 -0.39 12.79 3.63
C ARG A 262 0.57 11.98 4.48
N ILE A 263 0.72 10.67 4.19
CA ILE A 263 1.70 9.79 4.82
C ILE A 263 3.12 10.29 4.50
N ARG A 264 3.45 10.57 3.23
CA ARG A 264 4.74 11.16 2.82
C ARG A 264 5.05 12.45 3.58
N ASN A 265 4.14 13.42 3.52
CA ASN A 265 4.41 14.76 4.05
C ASN A 265 4.37 14.85 5.58
N HIS A 266 3.79 13.87 6.29
CA HIS A 266 3.73 13.87 7.75
C HIS A 266 5.11 14.06 8.41
N GLY A 267 5.15 14.88 9.46
CA GLY A 267 6.38 15.42 10.06
C GLY A 267 7.30 14.38 10.72
N GLY A 268 6.73 13.24 11.11
CA GLY A 268 7.43 12.11 11.72
C GLY A 268 6.59 10.84 11.64
N SER A 269 6.65 10.00 12.66
CA SER A 269 6.08 8.65 12.70
C SER A 269 4.54 8.65 12.70
N LEU A 270 3.93 7.58 12.19
CA LEU A 270 2.47 7.38 12.10
C LEU A 270 2.11 5.93 12.39
N ASP A 271 0.97 5.71 13.05
CA ASP A 271 0.30 4.40 13.06
C ASP A 271 -1.17 4.57 12.70
N LEU A 272 -1.54 4.21 11.48
CA LEU A 272 -2.88 4.35 10.94
C LEU A 272 -3.55 2.98 10.85
N HIS A 273 -4.77 2.86 11.36
CA HIS A 273 -5.58 1.66 11.25
C HIS A 273 -6.83 1.95 10.41
N ILE A 274 -7.06 1.18 9.35
CA ILE A 274 -8.38 1.10 8.72
C ILE A 274 -9.22 0.12 9.55
N THR A 275 -10.44 0.50 9.92
CA THR A 275 -11.34 -0.32 10.73
C THR A 275 -12.75 -0.36 10.13
N ARG A 276 -13.45 -1.49 10.33
CA ARG A 276 -14.86 -1.62 9.96
C ARG A 276 -15.72 -0.69 10.81
N ASN A 277 -16.62 0.06 10.18
CA ASN A 277 -17.50 0.98 10.90
C ASN A 277 -18.71 0.23 11.50
N THR A 278 -18.54 -0.29 12.72
CA THR A 278 -19.53 -1.12 13.42
C THR A 278 -20.84 -0.40 13.75
N ASN A 279 -20.79 0.92 13.95
CA ASN A 279 -21.92 1.73 14.44
C ASN A 279 -22.52 2.60 13.32
N ARG A 280 -22.34 2.18 12.06
CA ARG A 280 -22.68 2.96 10.86
C ARG A 280 -24.18 3.25 10.75
N GLN A 281 -24.53 4.47 10.40
CA GLN A 281 -25.88 4.84 9.95
C GLN A 281 -26.07 4.53 8.45
N LYS A 282 -27.30 4.69 7.94
CA LYS A 282 -27.61 4.44 6.52
C LYS A 282 -27.05 5.55 5.63
N GLY A 283 -25.87 5.32 5.07
CA GLY A 283 -25.15 6.26 4.20
C GLY A 283 -23.68 6.44 4.60
N ASP A 284 -23.34 6.06 5.84
CA ASP A 284 -21.96 6.07 6.34
C ASP A 284 -21.05 5.10 5.56
N PRO A 285 -19.75 5.40 5.45
CA PRO A 285 -18.78 4.50 4.85
C PRO A 285 -18.65 3.19 5.67
N THR A 286 -18.39 2.11 4.94
CA THR A 286 -18.14 0.75 5.45
C THR A 286 -16.89 0.68 6.33
N LEU A 287 -15.89 1.49 5.99
CA LEU A 287 -14.59 1.57 6.63
C LEU A 287 -14.31 2.99 7.14
N ARG A 288 -13.49 3.11 8.17
CA ARG A 288 -13.02 4.39 8.73
C ARG A 288 -11.52 4.32 9.03
N LEU A 289 -10.82 5.42 8.77
CA LEU A 289 -9.40 5.58 9.12
C LEU A 289 -9.27 6.11 10.56
N LEU A 290 -8.46 5.47 11.37
CA LEU A 290 -8.13 5.89 12.73
C LEU A 290 -6.61 6.15 12.82
N HIS A 291 -6.22 7.24 13.48
CA HIS A 291 -4.85 7.44 13.94
C HIS A 291 -4.72 6.81 15.33
N VAL A 292 -3.83 5.84 15.47
CA VAL A 292 -3.52 5.20 16.75
C VAL A 292 -2.51 6.05 17.50
N ASP A 293 -2.91 6.54 18.67
CA ASP A 293 -2.07 7.34 19.54
C ASP A 293 -0.91 6.49 20.10
N LEU A 294 0.29 6.75 19.60
CA LEU A 294 1.49 5.94 19.84
C LEU A 294 1.88 5.86 21.32
N GLU A 295 1.55 6.87 22.13
CA GLU A 295 1.86 6.89 23.56
C GLU A 295 0.88 6.04 24.40
N LYS A 296 -0.35 5.85 23.91
CA LYS A 296 -1.44 5.20 24.66
C LYS A 296 -1.58 3.71 24.33
N ALA A 297 -1.01 3.23 23.23
CA ALA A 297 -1.18 1.87 22.71
C ALA A 297 -0.29 0.78 23.37
N GLN A 298 0.22 0.98 24.59
CA GLN A 298 1.18 0.06 25.21
C GLN A 298 0.60 -1.25 25.80
N HIS A 299 -0.71 -1.50 25.74
CA HIS A 299 -1.33 -2.70 26.32
C HIS A 299 -2.43 -3.33 25.43
N HIS A 300 -2.45 -4.68 25.43
CA HIS A 300 -3.45 -5.57 24.82
C HIS A 300 -3.64 -5.55 23.28
N GLN A 301 -2.90 -6.43 22.57
CA GLN A 301 -3.44 -7.22 21.43
C GLN A 301 -2.40 -8.24 20.94
N HIS A 302 -2.31 -9.44 21.55
CA HIS A 302 -1.34 -10.49 21.15
C HIS A 302 -1.87 -11.94 21.18
N GLN A 303 -3.15 -12.20 21.46
CA GLN A 303 -3.71 -13.58 21.51
C GLN A 303 -4.76 -13.91 20.43
N ALA A 304 -5.46 -12.92 19.86
CA ALA A 304 -6.50 -13.18 18.85
C ALA A 304 -5.95 -13.48 17.44
N ALA A 305 -4.99 -12.66 16.97
CA ALA A 305 -4.45 -12.76 15.61
C ALA A 305 -3.76 -14.11 15.32
N ALA A 306 -3.12 -14.71 16.33
CA ALA A 306 -2.41 -15.98 16.19
C ALA A 306 -3.32 -17.13 15.71
N ILE A 307 -4.55 -17.22 16.22
CA ILE A 307 -5.47 -18.33 15.87
C ILE A 307 -5.95 -18.19 14.43
N SER A 308 -6.37 -16.98 14.02
CA SER A 308 -6.81 -16.68 12.65
C SER A 308 -5.69 -16.94 11.63
N TYR A 309 -4.49 -16.44 11.93
CA TYR A 309 -3.34 -16.64 11.05
C TYR A 309 -2.91 -18.10 10.97
N ILE A 310 -3.01 -18.88 12.06
CA ILE A 310 -2.73 -20.32 12.05
C ILE A 310 -3.68 -21.09 11.12
N GLU A 311 -4.93 -20.66 10.93
CA GLU A 311 -5.86 -21.35 10.03
C GLU A 311 -5.56 -21.06 8.55
N GLN A 312 -5.30 -19.80 8.17
CA GLN A 312 -4.77 -19.51 6.83
C GLN A 312 -3.42 -20.21 6.59
N ALA A 313 -2.49 -20.09 7.54
CA ALA A 313 -1.17 -20.71 7.44
C ALA A 313 -1.27 -22.24 7.34
N ARG A 314 -2.24 -22.90 7.97
CA ARG A 314 -2.48 -24.35 7.81
C ARG A 314 -2.93 -24.74 6.40
N ALA A 315 -3.64 -23.87 5.68
CA ALA A 315 -3.92 -24.08 4.26
C ALA A 315 -2.65 -23.87 3.40
N ILE A 316 -1.88 -22.80 3.67
CA ILE A 316 -0.65 -22.44 2.93
C ILE A 316 0.52 -23.41 3.22
N HIS A 317 0.56 -24.05 4.40
CA HIS A 317 1.58 -25.04 4.77
C HIS A 317 1.37 -26.42 4.13
N ARG A 318 0.27 -26.66 3.40
CA ARG A 318 -0.05 -27.95 2.75
C ARG A 318 0.24 -27.99 1.25
N MET A 319 1.24 -27.25 0.78
CA MET A 319 1.79 -27.40 -0.58
C MET A 319 3.09 -28.23 -0.55
N PRO A 320 3.10 -29.46 -1.10
CA PRO A 320 4.32 -30.11 -1.54
C PRO A 320 4.95 -29.32 -2.70
N ASN A 321 6.23 -29.54 -2.98
CA ASN A 321 6.90 -28.93 -4.13
C ASN A 321 6.17 -29.28 -5.43
N TYR A 322 5.58 -28.27 -6.08
CA TYR A 322 4.86 -28.43 -7.34
C TYR A 322 5.87 -28.72 -8.47
N MET A 323 6.13 -30.00 -8.75
CA MET A 323 7.03 -30.43 -9.83
C MET A 323 6.34 -30.32 -11.20
N GLY A 324 5.92 -29.11 -11.55
CA GLY A 324 5.26 -28.76 -12.80
C GLY A 324 5.75 -27.42 -13.35
N ALA A 325 6.04 -27.39 -14.65
CA ALA A 325 6.56 -26.26 -15.42
C ALA A 325 8.03 -25.84 -15.14
N LYS A 326 8.61 -25.19 -16.17
CA LYS A 326 10.04 -24.89 -16.32
C LYS A 326 10.51 -23.82 -15.33
N ARG A 327 11.79 -23.87 -14.92
CA ARG A 327 12.45 -22.84 -14.11
C ARG A 327 12.26 -21.44 -14.74
N SER A 328 11.37 -20.65 -14.17
CA SER A 328 11.34 -19.20 -14.35
C SER A 328 12.61 -18.62 -13.73
N THR A 329 13.38 -17.83 -14.48
CA THR A 329 14.53 -17.08 -13.94
C THR A 329 14.05 -15.82 -13.25
N GLY A 330 13.24 -15.98 -12.20
CA GLY A 330 12.90 -14.88 -11.29
C GLY A 330 14.18 -14.35 -10.66
N THR A 331 14.34 -13.02 -10.64
CA THR A 331 15.53 -12.37 -10.09
C THR A 331 15.51 -12.49 -8.56
N THR A 332 16.12 -13.56 -8.03
CA THR A 332 16.41 -13.68 -6.61
C THR A 332 17.40 -12.60 -6.21
N ILE A 333 16.89 -11.46 -5.73
CA ILE A 333 17.71 -10.45 -5.06
C ILE A 333 18.19 -11.10 -3.77
N ARG A 334 19.49 -11.37 -3.71
CA ARG A 334 20.19 -11.65 -2.46
C ARG A 334 20.25 -10.32 -1.71
N ILE A 335 19.40 -10.20 -0.68
CA ILE A 335 19.43 -9.12 0.31
C ILE A 335 20.70 -9.28 1.13
#